data_AF-A0A0C7QMC5-F1
#
_entry.id   AF-A0A0C7QMC5-F1
#
_cell.length_a   1.000
_cell.length_b   1.000
_cell.length_c   1.000
_cell.angle_alpha   90.00
_cell.angle_beta   90.00
_cell.angle_gamma   90.00
#
_symmetry.space_group_name_H-M   'P 1'
#
loop_
_entity.id
_entity.type
_entity.pdbx_description
1 polymer ?
#
loop_
_entity_poly.entity_id
_entity_poly.type
_entity_poly.pdbx_seq_one_letter_code
_entity_poly.pdbx_strand_id
1 'polypeptide(L)'
;MVEFVLGIFFIMLGGILIHSALKLKRTQDIGLIKNKMVNIDKIKDKDSYVKFNFKINITLGGIFIIQGLIYIIATYCSIIDNISWFTDMILMLTMLICFYLLICKAPKF
;
A
#
# COMPACT_ATOMS: atom_id res chain seq x y z
N MET A 1 -10.85 -0.53 -21.62
CA MET A 1 -11.66 -1.44 -20.76
C MET A 1 -10.80 -2.12 -19.69
N VAL A 2 -9.64 -2.69 -20.03
CA VAL A 2 -8.72 -3.33 -19.06
C VAL A 2 -8.19 -2.36 -18.01
N GLU A 3 -7.76 -1.17 -18.42
CA GLU A 3 -7.24 -0.12 -17.53
C GLU A 3 -8.27 0.33 -16.49
N PHE A 4 -9.52 0.48 -16.88
CA PHE A 4 -10.62 0.80 -15.98
C PHE A 4 -10.81 -0.27 -14.89
N VAL A 5 -10.78 -1.55 -15.28
CA VAL A 5 -10.89 -2.67 -14.33
C VAL A 5 -9.70 -2.69 -13.37
N LEU A 6 -8.48 -2.48 -13.89
CA LEU A 6 -7.27 -2.36 -13.06
C LEU A 6 -7.35 -1.15 -12.11
N GLY A 7 -7.90 -0.03 -12.57
CA GLY A 7 -8.09 1.17 -11.76
C GLY A 7 -9.01 0.93 -10.57
N ILE A 8 -10.16 0.29 -10.80
CA ILE A 8 -11.08 -0.12 -9.73
C ILE A 8 -10.39 -1.09 -8.76
N PHE A 9 -9.65 -2.08 -9.30
CA PHE A 9 -8.93 -3.05 -8.50
C PHE A 9 -7.91 -2.39 -7.55
N PHE A 10 -7.12 -1.44 -8.05
CA PHE A 10 -6.17 -0.70 -7.24
C PHE A 10 -6.83 0.18 -6.18
N ILE A 11 -7.96 0.83 -6.49
CA ILE A 11 -8.73 1.59 -5.50
C ILE A 11 -9.25 0.67 -4.38
N MET A 12 -9.79 -0.51 -4.73
CA MET A 12 -10.25 -1.46 -3.72
C MET A 12 -9.11 -1.98 -2.84
N LEU A 13 -7.97 -2.34 -3.42
CA LEU A 13 -6.76 -2.72 -2.68
C LEU A 13 -6.30 -1.62 -1.72
N GLY A 14 -6.24 -0.38 -2.20
CA GLY A 14 -5.86 0.76 -1.38
C GLY A 14 -6.83 1.01 -0.23
N GLY A 15 -8.13 0.87 -0.48
CA GLY A 15 -9.17 0.95 0.55
C GLY A 15 -9.03 -0.13 1.63
N ILE A 16 -8.75 -1.38 1.23
CA ILE A 16 -8.52 -2.50 2.16
C ILE A 16 -7.30 -2.24 3.05
N LEU A 17 -6.21 -1.74 2.49
CA LEU A 17 -4.99 -1.41 3.22
C LEU A 17 -5.23 -0.30 4.24
N ILE A 18 -5.92 0.78 3.85
CA ILE A 18 -6.27 1.89 4.75
C ILE A 18 -7.22 1.40 5.85
N HIS A 19 -8.23 0.62 5.50
CA HIS A 19 -9.17 0.06 6.48
C HIS A 19 -8.44 -0.82 7.51
N SER A 20 -7.55 -1.70 7.04
CA SER A 20 -6.77 -2.58 7.90
C SER A 20 -5.82 -1.79 8.81
N ALA A 21 -5.20 -0.73 8.29
CA ALA A 21 -4.37 0.17 9.08
C ALA A 21 -5.18 0.86 10.19
N LEU A 22 -6.33 1.45 9.85
CA LEU A 22 -7.20 2.12 10.80
C LEU A 22 -7.70 1.16 11.88
N LYS A 23 -8.09 -0.05 11.48
CA LYS A 23 -8.50 -1.11 12.40
C LYS A 23 -7.36 -1.47 13.36
N LEU A 24 -6.16 -1.73 12.84
CA LEU A 24 -4.96 -2.02 13.64
C LEU A 24 -4.64 -0.91 14.65
N LYS A 25 -4.68 0.37 14.24
CA LYS A 25 -4.41 1.50 15.13
C LYS A 25 -5.49 1.65 16.22
N ARG A 26 -6.75 1.35 15.88
CA ARG A 26 -7.88 1.44 16.82
C ARG A 26 -7.88 0.30 17.84
N THR A 27 -7.63 -0.93 17.41
CA THR A 27 -7.67 -2.10 18.30
C THR A 27 -6.35 -2.34 19.02
N GLN A 28 -5.22 -1.81 18.51
CA GLN A 28 -3.87 -2.16 18.95
C GLN A 28 -3.61 -3.68 18.93
N ASP A 29 -4.41 -4.43 18.19
CA ASP A 29 -4.35 -5.89 18.14
C ASP A 29 -3.34 -6.34 17.09
N ILE A 30 -2.16 -6.73 17.57
CA ILE A 30 -1.04 -7.23 16.75
C ILE A 30 -1.36 -8.61 16.16
N GLY A 31 -2.36 -9.32 16.70
CA GLY A 31 -2.87 -10.56 16.12
C GLY A 31 -3.37 -10.36 14.68
N LEU A 32 -3.85 -9.16 14.35
CA LEU A 32 -4.30 -8.80 12.99
C LEU A 32 -3.18 -8.79 11.96
N ILE A 33 -1.93 -8.65 12.40
CA ILE A 33 -0.72 -8.65 11.56
C ILE A 33 0.19 -9.85 11.84
N LYS A 34 -0.34 -10.88 12.52
CA LYS A 34 0.39 -12.12 12.79
C LYS A 34 0.73 -12.80 11.46
N ASN A 35 2.01 -13.05 11.25
CA ASN A 35 2.50 -13.84 10.12
C ASN A 35 3.48 -14.92 10.63
N LYS A 36 3.94 -15.81 9.73
CA LYS A 36 4.92 -16.85 10.07
C LYS A 36 6.37 -16.33 10.15
N MET A 37 6.64 -15.12 9.66
CA MET A 37 7.98 -14.53 9.61
C MET A 37 8.36 -13.79 10.90
N VAL A 38 7.39 -13.20 11.60
CA VAL A 38 7.60 -12.37 12.79
C VAL A 38 6.82 -12.96 13.95
N ASN A 39 7.55 -13.35 15.01
CA ASN A 39 6.92 -13.80 16.24
C ASN A 39 6.44 -12.59 17.06
N ILE A 40 5.13 -12.34 17.03
CA ILE A 40 4.46 -11.25 17.74
C ILE A 40 4.68 -11.25 19.26
N ASP A 41 4.99 -12.42 19.86
CA ASP A 41 5.24 -12.55 21.30
C ASP A 41 6.65 -12.10 21.69
N LYS A 42 7.58 -12.07 20.73
CA LYS A 42 8.97 -11.63 20.93
C LYS A 42 9.19 -10.13 20.67
N ILE A 43 8.19 -9.43 20.15
CA ILE A 43 8.28 -7.99 19.86
C ILE A 43 8.35 -7.21 21.18
N LYS A 44 9.48 -6.54 21.41
CA LYS A 44 9.74 -5.79 22.65
C LYS A 44 8.93 -4.49 22.74
N ASP A 45 8.80 -3.78 21.62
CA ASP A 45 8.03 -2.53 21.52
C ASP A 45 6.84 -2.69 20.56
N LYS A 46 5.72 -3.09 21.16
CA LYS A 46 4.44 -3.35 20.50
C LYS A 46 3.79 -2.09 19.92
N ASP A 47 3.89 -0.96 20.62
CA ASP A 47 3.30 0.30 20.19
C ASP A 47 4.02 0.88 18.98
N SER A 48 5.35 0.85 18.97
CA SER A 48 6.14 1.28 17.81
C SER A 48 5.91 0.36 16.61
N TYR A 49 5.74 -0.95 16.84
CA TYR A 49 5.41 -1.91 15.78
C TYR A 49 4.05 -1.61 15.14
N VAL A 50 3.03 -1.31 15.94
CA VAL A 50 1.70 -0.90 15.46
C VAL A 50 1.77 0.42 14.70
N LYS A 51 2.48 1.43 15.22
CA LYS A 51 2.65 2.72 14.53
C LYS A 51 3.39 2.58 13.20
N PHE A 52 4.41 1.73 13.14
CA PHE A 52 5.15 1.43 11.92
C PHE A 52 4.24 0.80 10.86
N ASN A 53 3.52 -0.26 11.22
CA ASN A 53 2.59 -0.93 10.32
C ASN A 53 1.43 -0.02 9.89
N PHE A 54 0.90 0.80 10.80
CA PHE A 54 -0.12 1.80 10.47
C PHE A 54 0.39 2.77 9.40
N LYS A 55 1.59 3.33 9.58
CA LYS A 55 2.18 4.30 8.66
C LYS A 55 2.39 3.69 7.28
N ILE A 56 2.97 2.48 7.20
CA ILE A 56 3.17 1.78 5.93
C ILE A 56 1.84 1.51 5.23
N ASN A 57 0.87 0.90 5.90
CA ASN A 57 -0.38 0.52 5.25
C ASN A 57 -1.18 1.75 4.76
N ILE A 58 -1.17 2.86 5.50
CA ILE A 58 -1.77 4.13 5.05
C ILE A 58 -1.03 4.69 3.83
N THR A 59 0.31 4.72 3.86
CA THR A 59 1.10 5.22 2.73
C THR A 59 0.88 4.38 1.47
N LEU A 60 0.97 3.05 1.59
CA LEU A 60 0.73 2.14 0.48
C LEU A 60 -0.69 2.25 -0.05
N GLY A 61 -1.68 2.25 0.84
CA GLY A 61 -3.07 2.37 0.43
C GLY A 61 -3.36 3.69 -0.30
N GLY A 62 -2.77 4.80 0.15
CA GLY A 62 -2.85 6.08 -0.56
C GLY A 62 -2.26 6.04 -1.96
N ILE A 63 -1.08 5.43 -2.12
CA ILE A 63 -0.45 5.29 -3.45
C ILE A 63 -1.33 4.44 -4.38
N PHE A 64 -1.87 3.32 -3.89
CA PHE A 64 -2.76 2.46 -4.69
C PHE A 64 -4.03 3.19 -5.16
N ILE A 65 -4.64 4.02 -4.31
CA ILE A 65 -5.81 4.82 -4.71
C ILE A 65 -5.43 5.83 -5.80
N ILE A 66 -4.31 6.54 -5.64
CA ILE A 66 -3.82 7.50 -6.64
C ILE A 66 -3.57 6.79 -7.97
N GLN A 67 -2.89 5.64 -7.95
CA GLN A 67 -2.63 4.82 -9.13
C GLN A 67 -3.93 4.42 -9.82
N GLY A 68 -4.92 3.97 -9.04
CA GLY A 68 -6.20 3.53 -9.59
C GLY A 68 -7.00 4.66 -10.24
N LEU A 69 -6.97 5.88 -9.67
CA LEU A 69 -7.56 7.06 -10.30
C LEU A 69 -6.88 7.41 -11.62
N ILE A 70 -5.55 7.31 -11.69
CA ILE A 70 -4.79 7.55 -12.92
C ILE A 70 -5.21 6.55 -14.00
N TYR A 71 -5.34 5.26 -13.68
CA TYR A 71 -5.81 4.22 -14.62
C TYR A 71 -7.25 4.43 -15.12
N ILE A 72 -8.13 4.95 -14.27
CA ILE A 72 -9.51 5.27 -14.70
C ILE A 72 -9.48 6.46 -15.68
N ILE A 73 -8.76 7.53 -15.35
CA ILE A 73 -8.60 8.69 -16.24
C ILE A 73 -7.94 8.25 -17.57
N ALA A 74 -6.99 7.32 -17.48
CA ALA A 74 -6.30 6.73 -18.63
C ALA A 74 -7.26 6.16 -19.68
N THR A 75 -8.34 5.51 -19.22
CA THR A 75 -9.30 4.85 -20.11
C THR A 75 -10.11 5.83 -20.98
N TYR A 76 -10.27 7.08 -20.55
CA TYR A 76 -11.20 8.03 -21.18
C TYR A 76 -10.53 9.09 -22.06
N CYS A 77 -9.21 9.24 -22.01
CA CYS A 77 -8.49 10.20 -22.86
C CYS A 77 -7.63 9.46 -23.88
N SER A 78 -7.80 9.75 -25.17
CA SER A 78 -7.00 9.20 -26.27
C SER A 78 -5.58 9.79 -26.38
N ILE A 79 -5.25 10.81 -25.58
CA ILE A 79 -3.92 11.44 -25.48
C ILE A 79 -2.94 10.59 -24.62
N ILE A 80 -3.41 9.46 -24.08
CA ILE A 80 -2.81 8.74 -22.95
C ILE A 80 -1.86 7.61 -23.36
N ASP A 81 -1.69 7.30 -24.64
CA ASP A 81 -0.67 6.34 -25.07
C ASP A 81 0.75 6.76 -24.61
N ASN A 82 1.01 8.08 -24.47
CA ASN A 82 2.24 8.61 -23.85
C ASN A 82 2.22 8.61 -22.31
N ILE A 83 1.04 8.57 -21.68
CA ILE A 83 0.87 8.49 -20.22
C ILE A 83 1.11 7.06 -19.74
N SER A 84 0.89 6.01 -20.57
CA SER A 84 1.11 4.61 -20.17
C SER A 84 2.53 4.40 -19.61
N TRP A 85 3.54 4.95 -20.30
CA TRP A 85 4.94 4.92 -19.87
C TRP A 85 5.19 5.71 -18.57
N PHE A 86 4.45 6.80 -18.38
CA PHE A 86 4.49 7.59 -17.15
C PHE A 86 3.86 6.84 -15.98
N THR A 87 2.73 6.15 -16.18
CA THR A 87 2.11 5.26 -15.19
C THR A 87 3.02 4.10 -14.82
N ASP A 88 3.71 3.50 -15.79
CA ASP A 88 4.66 2.41 -15.54
C ASP A 88 5.88 2.89 -14.74
N MET A 89 6.40 4.09 -15.04
CA MET A 89 7.43 4.73 -14.22
C MET A 89 6.96 4.99 -12.78
N ILE A 90 5.73 5.49 -12.59
CA ILE A 90 5.15 5.71 -11.26
C ILE A 90 4.95 4.36 -10.53
N LEU A 91 4.52 3.32 -11.24
CA LEU A 91 4.35 1.97 -10.69
C LEU A 91 5.70 1.40 -10.23
N MET A 92 6.75 1.53 -11.05
CA MET A 92 8.11 1.13 -10.67
C MET A 92 8.63 1.91 -9.47
N LEU A 93 8.42 3.23 -9.43
CA LEU A 93 8.83 4.07 -8.30
C LEU A 93 8.08 3.68 -7.02
N THR A 94 6.79 3.38 -7.14
CA THR A 94 5.94 2.88 -6.04
C THR A 94 6.46 1.54 -5.52
N MET A 95 6.77 0.60 -6.41
CA MET A 95 7.36 -0.70 -6.06
C MET A 95 8.70 -0.51 -5.33
N LEU A 96 9.51 0.46 -5.75
CA LEU A 96 10.79 0.78 -5.13
C LEU A 96 10.62 1.40 -3.73
N ILE A 97 9.63 2.27 -3.56
CA ILE A 97 9.25 2.84 -2.24
C ILE A 97 8.70 1.74 -1.33
N CYS A 98 7.83 0.87 -1.83
CA CYS A 98 7.35 -0.32 -1.10
C CYS A 98 8.53 -1.16 -0.60
N PHE A 99 9.45 -1.50 -1.51
CA PHE A 99 10.61 -2.31 -1.21
C PHE A 99 11.52 -1.65 -0.17
N TYR A 100 11.80 -0.35 -0.32
CA TYR A 100 12.59 0.43 0.65
C TYR A 100 11.93 0.49 2.04
N LEU A 101 10.61 0.71 2.10
CA LEU A 101 9.87 0.74 3.37
C LEU A 101 9.85 -0.63 4.06
N LEU A 102 9.72 -1.71 3.28
CA LEU A 102 9.65 -3.08 3.79
C LEU A 102 11.01 -3.66 4.18
N ILE A 103 12.10 -3.32 3.49
CA ILE A 103 13.41 -3.96 3.69
C ILE A 103 14.39 -3.04 4.42
N CYS A 104 14.51 -1.77 4.01
CA CYS A 104 15.52 -0.87 4.56
C CYS A 104 15.03 -0.14 5.81
N LYS A 105 13.73 0.17 5.86
CA LYS A 105 13.12 0.92 6.97
C LYS A 105 12.36 0.05 7.97
N ALA A 106 12.25 -1.26 7.72
CA ALA A 106 11.78 -2.21 8.70
C ALA A 106 12.72 -2.18 9.93
N PRO A 107 12.22 -1.73 11.10
CA PRO A 107 12.98 -1.81 12.32
C PRO A 107 13.31 -3.28 12.58
N LYS A 108 14.55 -3.55 13.01
CA LYS A 108 14.94 -4.86 13.50
C LYS A 108 14.18 -5.10 14.82
N PHE A 109 12.95 -5.59 14.71
CA PHE A 109 12.08 -5.94 15.82
C PHE A 109 12.38 -7.35 16.33
#